data_AF-A0A3M7LLR8-F1
#
_entry.id   AF-A0A3M7LLR8-F1
#
_cell.length_a   1.000
_cell.length_b   1.000
_cell.length_c   1.000
_cell.angle_alpha   90.00
_cell.angle_beta   90.00
_cell.angle_gamma   90.00
#
_symmetry.space_group_name_H-M   'P 1'
#
loop_
_entity.id
_entity.type
_entity.pdbx_description
1 polymer ?
#
loop_
_entity_poly.entity_id
_entity_poly.type
_entity_poly.pdbx_seq_one_letter_code
_entity_poly.pdbx_strand_id
1 'polypeptide(L)'
;MNIKKRMIVGVLAIGVLLGWLSLGGTHVILEKTSSTEFCLSCHTMQAPFQEYQGSVHFSNAKGIRAECADCHIPTDTMDYLVTKIRASKDIYHEFITKKISTPEKYEAHRAEMAETVWAQLKANDSATCRSCHSEDAMEIYDQTAQAQKMHQYGIDNNQTCIDCHKGVAHMLPEVKMDSQALAHLVEEAKLTPVGTSIVYAMQSTPISDFGTINPATPLKVLNESDGKRTVELSGYQMQGAEQVLYMGEGKRAVIAMLTEAGQKALSVKEYNEDAYGNQWRQVTLAGDIDMPVLSKMDSLWAYAEQLDNVYCSTCHAKIPSNHFTVNAWPSVAKSMGDRTSISAEDLEILTKYFQYNAKDVVAQ
;
A
#
# COMPACT_ATOMS: atom_id res chain seq x y z
N MET A 1 -33.55 7.50 68.52
CA MET A 1 -33.85 6.40 67.57
C MET A 1 -32.66 5.45 67.55
N ASN A 2 -32.66 4.43 68.44
CA ASN A 2 -31.55 3.47 68.52
C ASN A 2 -31.70 2.45 67.39
N ILE A 3 -31.11 2.74 66.23
CA ILE A 3 -30.97 1.73 65.17
C ILE A 3 -30.18 0.58 65.80
N LYS A 4 -30.84 -0.57 65.97
CA LYS A 4 -30.21 -1.75 66.57
C LYS A 4 -29.01 -2.10 65.71
N LYS A 5 -27.81 -2.23 66.30
CA LYS A 5 -26.55 -2.57 65.58
C LYS A 5 -26.72 -3.74 64.59
N ARG A 6 -27.62 -4.68 64.89
CA ARG A 6 -28.03 -5.80 64.03
C ARG A 6 -28.68 -5.38 62.70
N MET A 7 -29.47 -4.30 62.66
CA MET A 7 -30.01 -3.75 61.41
C MET A 7 -28.92 -3.11 60.55
N ILE A 8 -27.96 -2.40 61.16
CA ILE A 8 -26.84 -1.80 60.43
C ILE A 8 -25.99 -2.90 59.79
N VAL A 9 -25.68 -3.96 60.54
CA VAL A 9 -24.96 -5.13 60.02
C VAL A 9 -25.76 -5.84 58.92
N GLY A 10 -27.08 -5.99 59.08
CA GLY A 10 -27.94 -6.60 58.05
C GLY A 10 -27.96 -5.80 56.74
N VAL A 11 -28.08 -4.48 56.81
CA VAL A 11 -28.06 -3.59 55.64
C VAL A 11 -26.69 -3.61 54.96
N LEU A 12 -25.59 -3.58 55.74
CA LEU A 12 -24.24 -3.70 55.19
C LEU A 12 -24.01 -5.05 54.51
N ALA A 13 -24.47 -6.16 55.11
CA ALA A 13 -24.34 -7.49 54.53
C ALA A 13 -25.12 -7.61 53.20
N ILE A 14 -26.34 -7.07 53.15
CA ILE A 14 -27.12 -7.01 51.91
C ILE A 14 -26.42 -6.13 50.86
N GLY A 15 -25.88 -4.97 51.26
CA GLY A 15 -25.14 -4.08 50.36
C GLY A 15 -23.90 -4.74 49.77
N VAL A 16 -23.12 -5.47 50.57
CA VAL A 16 -21.95 -6.24 50.11
C VAL A 16 -22.38 -7.36 49.16
N LEU A 17 -23.44 -8.10 49.50
CA LEU A 17 -23.93 -9.19 48.66
C LEU A 17 -24.45 -8.67 47.31
N LEU A 18 -25.19 -7.56 47.30
CA LEU A 18 -25.63 -6.89 46.08
C LEU A 18 -24.43 -6.39 45.27
N GLY A 19 -23.46 -5.73 45.91
CA GLY A 19 -22.25 -5.26 45.24
C GLY A 19 -21.44 -6.39 44.61
N TRP A 20 -21.28 -7.52 45.32
CA TRP A 20 -20.59 -8.70 44.81
C TRP A 20 -21.32 -9.34 43.63
N LEU A 21 -22.65 -9.51 43.72
CA LEU A 21 -23.45 -10.04 42.62
C LEU A 21 -23.43 -9.12 41.40
N SER A 22 -23.51 -7.81 41.59
CA SER A 22 -23.44 -6.85 40.49
C SER A 22 -22.07 -6.86 39.81
N LEU A 23 -20.97 -6.72 40.56
CA LEU A 23 -19.62 -6.71 39.99
C LEU A 23 -19.25 -8.05 39.36
N GLY A 24 -19.54 -9.16 40.05
CA GLY A 24 -19.32 -10.51 39.54
C GLY A 24 -20.14 -10.80 38.28
N GLY A 25 -21.43 -10.42 38.29
CA GLY A 25 -22.30 -10.54 37.12
C GLY A 25 -21.80 -9.73 35.94
N THR A 26 -21.40 -8.46 36.16
CA THR A 26 -20.83 -7.62 35.10
C THR A 26 -19.55 -8.21 34.53
N HIS A 27 -18.65 -8.71 35.38
CA HIS A 27 -17.40 -9.32 34.92
C HIS A 27 -17.65 -10.54 34.01
N VAL A 28 -18.54 -11.45 34.42
CA VAL A 28 -18.90 -12.63 33.63
C VAL A 28 -19.51 -12.24 32.27
N ILE A 29 -20.36 -11.21 32.24
CA ILE A 29 -20.93 -10.70 30.99
C ILE A 29 -19.84 -10.13 30.07
N LEU A 30 -18.92 -9.35 30.64
CA LEU A 30 -17.81 -8.76 29.88
C LEU A 30 -16.89 -9.84 29.28
N GLU A 31 -16.53 -10.85 30.07
CA GLU A 31 -15.74 -12.00 29.61
C GLU A 31 -16.48 -12.79 28.51
N LYS A 32 -17.75 -13.10 28.73
CA LYS A 32 -18.54 -13.84 27.73
C LYS A 32 -18.72 -13.08 26.42
N THR A 33 -18.84 -11.76 26.48
CA THR A 33 -18.89 -10.90 25.27
C THR A 33 -17.51 -10.65 24.65
N SER A 34 -16.43 -11.20 25.22
CA SER A 34 -15.10 -11.26 24.61
C SER A 34 -14.81 -12.60 23.94
N SER A 35 -15.65 -13.62 24.10
CA SER A 35 -15.35 -14.93 23.55
C SER A 35 -15.45 -14.94 22.01
N THR A 36 -14.62 -15.76 21.37
CA THR A 36 -14.73 -16.03 19.92
C THR A 36 -16.13 -16.52 19.55
N GLU A 37 -16.76 -17.34 20.40
CA GLU A 37 -18.15 -17.79 20.19
C GLU A 37 -19.14 -16.62 20.12
N PHE A 38 -18.99 -15.61 20.97
CA PHE A 38 -19.82 -14.41 20.92
C PHE A 38 -19.56 -13.60 19.65
N CYS A 39 -18.29 -13.40 19.26
CA CYS A 39 -17.94 -12.71 18.01
C CYS A 39 -18.56 -13.41 16.80
N LEU A 40 -18.50 -14.74 16.74
CA LEU A 40 -19.06 -15.55 15.65
C LEU A 40 -20.58 -15.70 15.69
N SER A 41 -21.25 -15.16 16.71
CA SER A 41 -22.72 -15.13 16.75
C SER A 41 -23.31 -14.23 15.67
N CYS A 42 -22.52 -13.30 15.11
CA CYS A 42 -22.87 -12.49 13.95
C CYS A 42 -22.38 -13.14 12.66
N HIS A 43 -23.26 -13.26 11.66
CA HIS A 43 -22.93 -13.85 10.36
C HIS A 43 -21.79 -13.11 9.63
N THR A 44 -21.67 -11.80 9.83
CA THR A 44 -20.63 -10.95 9.22
C THR A 44 -19.23 -11.25 9.73
N MET A 45 -19.09 -11.92 10.87
CA MET A 45 -17.79 -12.33 11.41
C MET A 45 -17.27 -13.65 10.84
N GLN A 46 -18.05 -14.35 10.01
CA GLN A 46 -17.60 -15.60 9.37
C GLN A 46 -16.47 -15.37 8.35
N ALA A 47 -16.51 -14.28 7.60
CA ALA A 47 -15.46 -13.93 6.63
C ALA A 47 -14.10 -13.71 7.32
N PRO A 48 -13.94 -12.80 8.31
CA PRO A 48 -12.66 -12.63 9.00
C PRO A 48 -12.24 -13.89 9.77
N PHE A 49 -13.18 -14.73 10.23
CA PHE A 49 -12.86 -15.99 10.88
C PHE A 49 -12.20 -17.00 9.93
N GLN A 50 -12.72 -17.14 8.71
CA GLN A 50 -12.11 -18.02 7.70
C GLN A 50 -10.69 -17.58 7.33
N GLU A 51 -10.44 -16.27 7.26
CA GLU A 51 -9.11 -15.72 7.04
C GLU A 51 -8.18 -16.03 8.21
N TYR A 52 -8.66 -15.81 9.44
CA TYR A 52 -7.92 -16.11 10.66
C TYR A 52 -7.55 -17.60 10.76
N GLN A 53 -8.44 -18.51 10.32
CA GLN A 53 -8.15 -19.94 10.27
C GLN A 53 -6.95 -20.30 9.37
N GLY A 54 -6.67 -19.47 8.36
CA GLY A 54 -5.49 -19.61 7.50
C GLY A 54 -4.20 -19.06 8.09
N SER A 55 -4.26 -18.39 9.25
CA SER A 55 -3.10 -17.71 9.87
C SER A 55 -2.33 -18.60 10.85
N VAL A 56 -1.07 -18.21 11.09
CA VAL A 56 -0.22 -18.84 12.11
C VAL A 56 -0.75 -18.67 13.54
N HIS A 57 -1.65 -17.70 13.77
CA HIS A 57 -2.26 -17.45 15.08
C HIS A 57 -3.42 -18.41 15.38
N PHE A 58 -3.96 -19.09 14.36
CA PHE A 58 -4.96 -20.16 14.54
C PHE A 58 -4.32 -21.55 14.61
N SER A 59 -3.31 -21.81 13.79
CA SER A 59 -2.64 -23.10 13.69
C SER A 59 -1.14 -22.94 13.49
N ASN A 60 -0.34 -23.47 14.42
CA ASN A 60 1.12 -23.45 14.37
C ASN A 60 1.73 -24.68 15.04
N ALA A 61 3.03 -24.89 14.77
CA ALA A 61 3.78 -26.02 15.30
C ALA A 61 3.98 -26.00 16.82
N LYS A 62 3.71 -24.87 17.49
CA LYS A 62 3.83 -24.72 18.95
C LYS A 62 2.55 -25.10 19.70
N GLY A 63 1.44 -25.30 18.99
CA GLY A 63 0.15 -25.67 19.59
C GLY A 63 -0.49 -24.54 20.42
N ILE A 64 -0.10 -23.29 20.18
CA ILE A 64 -0.67 -22.11 20.85
C ILE A 64 -1.70 -21.48 19.91
N ARG A 65 -2.85 -21.08 20.43
CA ARG A 65 -3.89 -20.37 19.65
C ARG A 65 -4.22 -19.06 20.34
N ALA A 66 -4.18 -17.98 19.57
CA ALA A 66 -4.68 -16.67 20.00
C ALA A 66 -6.13 -16.53 19.55
N GLU A 67 -7.06 -16.28 20.46
CA GLU A 67 -8.47 -16.07 20.18
C GLU A 67 -8.75 -14.63 19.71
N CYS A 68 -9.97 -14.34 19.24
CA CYS A 68 -10.29 -13.02 18.69
C CYS A 68 -10.00 -11.87 19.67
N ALA A 69 -10.35 -12.06 20.95
CA ALA A 69 -10.11 -11.05 21.99
C ALA A 69 -8.63 -10.83 22.29
N ASP A 70 -7.79 -11.86 22.16
CA ASP A 70 -6.36 -11.75 22.47
C ASP A 70 -5.66 -10.72 21.57
N CYS A 71 -6.19 -10.52 20.35
CA CYS A 71 -5.68 -9.51 19.41
C CYS A 71 -6.48 -8.21 19.44
N HIS A 72 -7.81 -8.27 19.57
CA HIS A 72 -8.70 -7.11 19.40
C HIS A 72 -9.08 -6.39 20.69
N ILE A 73 -8.88 -6.99 21.87
CA ILE A 73 -9.33 -6.43 23.14
C ILE A 73 -8.12 -6.33 24.09
N PRO A 74 -7.60 -5.11 24.34
CA PRO A 74 -6.49 -4.92 25.27
C PRO A 74 -6.89 -5.35 26.69
N THR A 75 -5.92 -5.85 27.44
CA THR A 75 -6.11 -6.39 28.79
C THR A 75 -6.07 -5.33 29.88
N ASP A 76 -5.54 -4.14 29.61
CA ASP A 76 -5.58 -3.01 30.55
C ASP A 76 -7.03 -2.62 30.86
N THR A 77 -7.32 -2.32 32.12
CA THR A 77 -8.70 -2.16 32.60
C THR A 77 -9.43 -1.01 31.91
N MET A 78 -8.74 0.09 31.63
CA MET A 78 -9.38 1.25 31.00
C MET A 78 -9.54 1.05 29.50
N ASP A 79 -8.51 0.56 28.82
CA ASP A 79 -8.56 0.32 27.39
C ASP A 79 -9.55 -0.80 27.04
N TYR A 80 -9.65 -1.83 27.88
CA TYR A 80 -10.66 -2.89 27.78
C TYR A 80 -12.06 -2.30 27.76
N LEU A 81 -12.39 -1.43 28.73
CA LEU A 81 -13.71 -0.80 28.83
C LEU A 81 -13.99 0.12 27.65
N VAL A 82 -13.00 0.90 27.21
CA VAL A 82 -13.13 1.78 26.04
C VAL A 82 -13.41 0.97 24.78
N THR A 83 -12.70 -0.13 24.56
CA THR A 83 -12.91 -1.03 23.42
C THR A 83 -14.30 -1.67 23.47
N LYS A 84 -14.75 -2.11 24.64
CA LYS A 84 -16.11 -2.64 24.82
C LYS A 84 -17.21 -1.62 24.52
N ILE A 85 -17.01 -0.36 24.92
CA ILE A 85 -17.94 0.73 24.58
C ILE A 85 -17.91 0.99 23.07
N ARG A 86 -16.73 1.02 22.44
CA ARG A 86 -16.60 1.23 20.98
C ARG A 86 -17.26 0.12 20.17
N ALA A 87 -17.17 -1.14 20.62
CA ALA A 87 -17.80 -2.29 19.98
C ALA A 87 -19.34 -2.17 19.89
N SER A 88 -19.97 -1.27 20.65
CA SER A 88 -21.39 -0.95 20.44
C SER A 88 -21.71 -0.41 19.04
N LYS A 89 -20.72 0.21 18.36
CA LYS A 89 -20.84 0.62 16.96
C LYS A 89 -20.98 -0.57 16.03
N ASP A 90 -20.30 -1.68 16.31
CA ASP A 90 -20.35 -2.88 15.48
C ASP A 90 -21.76 -3.50 15.56
N ILE A 91 -22.36 -3.52 16.76
CA ILE A 91 -23.76 -3.92 16.97
C ILE A 91 -24.71 -3.01 16.18
N TYR A 92 -24.50 -1.69 16.24
CA TYR A 92 -25.30 -0.74 15.47
C TYR A 92 -25.17 -0.98 13.95
N HIS A 93 -23.96 -1.23 13.46
CA HIS A 93 -23.71 -1.48 12.05
C HIS A 93 -24.22 -2.84 11.55
N GLU A 94 -24.22 -3.85 12.42
CA GLU A 94 -24.76 -5.17 12.13
C GLU A 94 -26.29 -5.13 12.03
N PHE A 95 -26.96 -4.60 13.07
CA PHE A 95 -28.41 -4.72 13.20
C PHE A 95 -29.20 -3.56 12.60
N ILE A 96 -28.66 -2.33 12.62
CA ILE A 96 -29.39 -1.14 12.17
C ILE A 96 -29.00 -0.76 10.75
N THR A 97 -27.72 -0.47 10.49
CA THR A 97 -27.29 0.03 9.17
C THR A 97 -27.03 -1.08 8.16
N LYS A 98 -26.76 -2.31 8.63
CA LYS A 98 -26.36 -3.46 7.80
C LYS A 98 -25.19 -3.10 6.87
N LYS A 99 -24.17 -2.43 7.45
CA LYS A 99 -23.06 -1.80 6.69
C LYS A 99 -22.22 -2.83 5.94
N ILE A 100 -22.04 -4.02 6.54
CA ILE A 100 -21.19 -5.11 6.02
C ILE A 100 -21.97 -6.43 5.81
N SER A 101 -23.29 -6.34 5.59
CA SER A 101 -24.20 -7.51 5.61
C SER A 101 -24.06 -8.49 4.44
N THR A 102 -23.22 -8.20 3.45
CA THR A 102 -22.94 -9.09 2.31
C THR A 102 -21.44 -9.09 2.04
N PRO A 103 -20.89 -10.12 1.37
CA PRO A 103 -19.46 -10.14 1.01
C PRO A 103 -19.02 -8.88 0.26
N GLU A 104 -19.82 -8.40 -0.70
CA GLU A 104 -19.48 -7.21 -1.50
C GLU A 104 -19.43 -5.94 -0.63
N LYS A 105 -20.34 -5.83 0.35
CA LYS A 105 -20.35 -4.72 1.30
C LYS A 105 -19.19 -4.81 2.30
N TYR A 106 -18.85 -6.02 2.74
CA TYR A 106 -17.70 -6.25 3.61
C TYR A 106 -16.42 -5.81 2.89
N GLU A 107 -16.20 -6.27 1.65
CA GLU A 107 -15.06 -5.89 0.83
C GLU A 107 -15.01 -4.38 0.57
N ALA A 108 -16.14 -3.74 0.26
CA ALA A 108 -16.20 -2.31 0.03
C ALA A 108 -15.75 -1.46 1.24
N HIS A 109 -15.85 -2.01 2.46
CA HIS A 109 -15.45 -1.34 3.69
C HIS A 109 -14.21 -1.96 4.35
N ARG A 110 -13.59 -2.98 3.74
CA ARG A 110 -12.44 -3.69 4.32
C ARG A 110 -11.30 -2.74 4.65
N ALA A 111 -10.98 -1.81 3.75
CA ALA A 111 -9.92 -0.82 3.95
C ALA A 111 -10.21 0.08 5.16
N GLU A 112 -11.41 0.68 5.23
CA GLU A 112 -11.85 1.52 6.36
C GLU A 112 -11.76 0.76 7.70
N MET A 113 -12.23 -0.50 7.73
CA MET A 113 -12.18 -1.35 8.92
C MET A 113 -10.75 -1.69 9.32
N ALA A 114 -9.90 -2.07 8.36
CA ALA A 114 -8.50 -2.41 8.60
C ALA A 114 -7.72 -1.21 9.14
N GLU A 115 -7.85 -0.04 8.51
CA GLU A 115 -7.23 1.21 8.97
C GLU A 115 -7.68 1.61 10.37
N THR A 116 -8.97 1.42 10.67
CA THR A 116 -9.53 1.69 12.00
C THR A 116 -8.86 0.81 13.06
N VAL A 117 -8.73 -0.49 12.80
CA VAL A 117 -8.09 -1.44 13.73
C VAL A 117 -6.59 -1.16 13.83
N TRP A 118 -5.90 -0.89 12.72
CA TRP A 118 -4.47 -0.55 12.74
C TRP A 118 -4.19 0.73 13.51
N ALA A 119 -5.02 1.77 13.34
CA ALA A 119 -4.91 3.00 14.10
C ALA A 119 -5.10 2.76 15.61
N GLN A 120 -6.03 1.88 15.99
CA GLN A 120 -6.24 1.50 17.39
C GLN A 120 -5.03 0.76 17.97
N LEU A 121 -4.55 -0.27 17.26
CA LEU A 121 -3.35 -1.03 17.63
C LEU A 121 -2.11 -0.14 17.67
N LYS A 122 -2.00 0.87 16.81
CA LYS A 122 -0.88 1.81 16.85
C LYS A 122 -1.00 2.76 18.05
N ALA A 123 -2.20 3.28 18.30
CA ALA A 123 -2.43 4.24 19.38
C ALA A 123 -2.17 3.67 20.78
N ASN A 124 -2.31 2.36 20.97
CA ASN A 124 -2.01 1.68 22.22
C ASN A 124 -0.69 0.88 22.19
N ASP A 125 0.25 1.26 21.30
CA ASP A 125 1.56 0.61 21.17
C ASP A 125 1.47 -0.92 21.00
N SER A 126 0.49 -1.38 20.23
CA SER A 126 0.25 -2.80 19.93
C SER A 126 0.19 -3.66 21.19
N ALA A 127 -0.44 -3.14 22.27
CA ALA A 127 -0.46 -3.76 23.59
C ALA A 127 -0.87 -5.24 23.57
N THR A 128 -1.84 -5.61 22.74
CA THR A 128 -2.30 -7.00 22.56
C THR A 128 -1.28 -7.88 21.83
N CYS A 129 -0.51 -7.32 20.90
CA CYS A 129 0.62 -8.04 20.30
C CYS A 129 1.70 -8.27 21.36
N ARG A 130 2.04 -7.21 22.12
CA ARG A 130 3.11 -7.21 23.11
C ARG A 130 2.83 -8.08 24.33
N SER A 131 1.56 -8.39 24.65
CA SER A 131 1.22 -9.32 25.74
C SER A 131 1.68 -10.75 25.47
N CYS A 132 1.95 -11.10 24.21
CA CYS A 132 2.46 -12.41 23.79
C CYS A 132 3.84 -12.31 23.11
N HIS A 133 4.13 -11.21 22.42
CA HIS A 133 5.37 -10.96 21.67
C HIS A 133 6.16 -9.81 22.31
N SER A 134 6.94 -10.11 23.34
CA SER A 134 7.78 -9.10 23.97
C SER A 134 9.08 -8.89 23.18
N GLU A 135 9.53 -7.64 23.09
CA GLU A 135 10.77 -7.29 22.37
C GLU A 135 12.00 -7.93 23.01
N ASP A 136 12.02 -8.05 24.34
CA ASP A 136 13.11 -8.62 25.11
C ASP A 136 13.21 -10.16 25.02
N ALA A 137 12.10 -10.85 24.75
CA ALA A 137 12.07 -12.30 24.54
C ALA A 137 12.19 -12.70 23.06
N MET A 138 12.24 -11.72 22.15
CA MET A 138 12.37 -11.98 20.73
C MET A 138 13.81 -12.37 20.39
N GLU A 139 14.03 -13.62 19.98
CA GLU A 139 15.36 -14.08 19.55
C GLU A 139 15.72 -13.51 18.17
N ILE A 140 16.40 -12.37 18.16
CA ILE A 140 16.78 -11.65 16.93
C ILE A 140 17.72 -12.52 16.07
N TYR A 141 18.68 -13.22 16.66
CA TYR A 141 19.70 -13.96 15.91
C TYR A 141 19.15 -15.14 15.09
N ASP A 142 18.01 -15.69 15.48
CA ASP A 142 17.33 -16.79 14.77
C ASP A 142 16.48 -16.31 13.59
N GLN A 143 16.34 -14.98 13.41
CA GLN A 143 15.60 -14.39 12.31
C GLN A 143 16.45 -14.27 11.04
N THR A 144 15.80 -14.01 9.90
CA THR A 144 16.52 -13.69 8.67
C THR A 144 17.33 -12.39 8.83
N ALA A 145 18.47 -12.27 8.13
CA ALA A 145 19.32 -11.07 8.21
C ALA A 145 18.59 -9.76 7.89
N GLN A 146 17.52 -9.82 7.07
CA GLN A 146 16.68 -8.66 6.79
C GLN A 146 15.74 -8.35 7.97
N ALA A 147 15.08 -9.36 8.53
CA ALA A 147 14.20 -9.19 9.70
C ALA A 147 14.97 -8.64 10.91
N GLN A 148 16.20 -9.11 11.13
CA GLN A 148 17.09 -8.58 12.18
C GLN A 148 17.28 -7.06 12.06
N LYS A 149 17.63 -6.59 10.86
CA LYS A 149 17.84 -5.16 10.60
C LYS A 149 16.55 -4.37 10.80
N MET A 150 15.42 -4.89 10.33
CA MET A 150 14.13 -4.19 10.42
C MET A 150 13.59 -4.15 11.84
N HIS A 151 13.71 -5.22 12.62
CA HIS A 151 13.32 -5.20 14.04
C HIS A 151 14.22 -4.28 14.86
N GLN A 152 15.54 -4.29 14.63
CA GLN A 152 16.43 -3.32 15.30
C GLN A 152 16.04 -1.89 14.96
N TYR A 153 15.76 -1.61 13.68
CA TYR A 153 15.28 -0.29 13.25
C TYR A 153 13.96 0.09 13.94
N GLY A 154 12.99 -0.82 14.01
CA GLY A 154 11.71 -0.58 14.67
C GLY A 154 11.86 -0.24 16.15
N ILE A 155 12.71 -0.98 16.87
CA ILE A 155 13.03 -0.75 18.29
C ILE A 155 13.70 0.62 18.46
N ASP A 156 14.74 0.91 17.67
CA ASP A 156 15.51 2.16 17.76
C ASP A 156 14.67 3.42 17.45
N ASN A 157 13.57 3.24 16.70
CA ASN A 157 12.67 4.32 16.27
C ASN A 157 11.30 4.28 16.96
N ASN A 158 11.14 3.50 18.04
CA ASN A 158 9.89 3.37 18.80
C ASN A 158 8.67 3.06 17.91
N GLN A 159 8.83 2.18 16.92
CA GLN A 159 7.73 1.75 16.07
C GLN A 159 6.87 0.69 16.78
N THR A 160 5.59 0.65 16.45
CA THR A 160 4.65 -0.35 16.96
C THR A 160 4.68 -1.60 16.08
N CYS A 161 4.26 -2.75 16.60
CA CYS A 161 4.23 -4.00 15.83
C CYS A 161 3.40 -3.85 14.53
N ILE A 162 2.27 -3.14 14.62
CA ILE A 162 1.34 -2.94 13.50
C ILE A 162 1.85 -1.95 12.44
N ASP A 163 2.94 -1.21 12.70
CA ASP A 163 3.55 -0.35 11.68
C ASP A 163 4.13 -1.18 10.52
N CYS A 164 4.60 -2.40 10.81
CA CYS A 164 5.14 -3.33 9.81
C CYS A 164 4.27 -4.57 9.61
N HIS A 165 3.73 -5.16 10.69
CA HIS A 165 2.96 -6.41 10.62
C HIS A 165 1.48 -6.15 10.37
N LYS A 166 1.15 -5.64 9.18
CA LYS A 166 -0.24 -5.55 8.69
C LYS A 166 -0.64 -6.85 8.02
N GLY A 167 -1.92 -7.24 8.16
CA GLY A 167 -2.44 -8.48 7.56
C GLY A 167 -2.01 -9.76 8.27
N VAL A 168 -1.80 -9.70 9.59
CA VAL A 168 -1.29 -10.83 10.41
C VAL A 168 -2.23 -12.03 10.43
N ALA A 169 -3.53 -11.78 10.56
CA ALA A 169 -4.57 -12.80 10.64
C ALA A 169 -5.65 -12.65 9.57
N HIS A 170 -5.77 -11.48 8.97
CA HIS A 170 -6.80 -11.14 8.00
C HIS A 170 -6.12 -10.70 6.70
N MET A 171 -6.75 -11.01 5.57
CA MET A 171 -6.25 -10.57 4.27
C MET A 171 -6.21 -9.05 4.23
N LEU A 172 -5.09 -8.51 3.75
CA LEU A 172 -4.95 -7.08 3.53
C LEU A 172 -6.07 -6.59 2.60
N PRO A 173 -6.63 -5.39 2.84
CA PRO A 173 -7.50 -4.78 1.87
C PRO A 173 -6.78 -4.69 0.53
N GLU A 174 -7.51 -4.99 -0.55
CA GLU A 174 -7.08 -4.55 -1.85
C GLU A 174 -6.89 -3.04 -1.75
N VAL A 175 -5.65 -2.59 -1.97
CA VAL A 175 -5.41 -1.20 -2.23
C VAL A 175 -6.03 -0.93 -3.59
N LYS A 176 -7.31 -0.55 -3.58
CA LYS A 176 -7.92 0.11 -4.73
C LYS A 176 -7.34 1.50 -4.71
N MET A 177 -6.44 1.76 -5.67
CA MET A 177 -6.05 3.13 -5.95
C MET A 177 -7.28 4.02 -5.98
N ASP A 178 -7.14 5.23 -5.44
CA ASP A 178 -8.22 6.19 -5.51
C ASP A 178 -8.61 6.35 -6.97
N SER A 179 -9.76 5.75 -7.33
CA SER A 179 -10.27 5.78 -8.69
C SER A 179 -10.44 7.22 -9.17
N GLN A 180 -10.55 8.18 -8.24
CA GLN A 180 -10.64 9.60 -8.55
C GLN A 180 -9.30 10.20 -8.98
N ALA A 181 -8.18 9.82 -8.35
CA ALA A 181 -6.85 10.33 -8.74
C ALA A 181 -6.46 9.86 -10.15
N LEU A 182 -6.67 8.57 -10.44
CA LEU A 182 -6.47 8.04 -11.79
C LEU A 182 -7.48 8.62 -12.79
N ALA A 183 -8.77 8.71 -12.43
CA ALA A 183 -9.77 9.31 -13.31
C ALA A 183 -9.49 10.78 -13.61
N HIS A 184 -9.02 11.54 -12.62
CA HIS A 184 -8.61 12.93 -12.79
C HIS A 184 -7.43 13.04 -13.76
N LEU A 185 -6.42 12.16 -13.62
CA LEU A 185 -5.27 12.11 -14.52
C LEU A 185 -5.69 11.79 -15.96
N VAL A 186 -6.58 10.81 -16.14
CA VAL A 186 -7.16 10.44 -17.45
C VAL A 186 -7.94 11.60 -18.05
N GLU A 187 -8.72 12.32 -17.25
CA GLU A 187 -9.52 13.45 -17.72
C GLU A 187 -8.63 14.64 -18.11
N GLU A 188 -7.60 14.94 -17.31
CA GLU A 188 -6.57 15.93 -17.68
C GLU A 188 -5.89 15.57 -19.00
N ALA A 189 -5.55 14.29 -19.21
CA ALA A 189 -4.92 13.83 -20.44
C ALA A 189 -5.82 13.98 -21.68
N LYS A 190 -7.14 13.81 -21.52
CA LYS A 190 -8.12 14.07 -22.59
C LYS A 190 -8.28 15.56 -22.90
N LEU A 191 -8.11 16.41 -21.89
CA LEU A 191 -8.23 17.86 -21.99
C LEU A 191 -6.92 18.57 -22.38
N THR A 192 -5.87 17.81 -22.76
CA THR A 192 -4.61 18.39 -23.22
C THR A 192 -4.83 19.36 -24.39
N PRO A 193 -4.41 20.63 -24.27
CA PRO A 193 -4.68 21.65 -25.28
C PRO A 193 -4.09 21.31 -26.66
N VAL A 194 -4.89 21.55 -27.70
CA VAL A 194 -4.45 21.45 -29.09
C VAL A 194 -3.33 22.46 -29.35
N GLY A 195 -2.27 22.02 -30.04
CA GLY A 195 -1.10 22.86 -30.33
C GLY A 195 -0.01 22.84 -29.26
N THR A 196 -0.16 22.00 -28.23
CA THR A 196 0.91 21.71 -27.27
C THR A 196 2.08 21.02 -27.99
N SER A 197 3.26 21.66 -28.01
CA SER A 197 4.40 21.15 -28.81
C SER A 197 5.07 19.91 -28.22
N ILE A 198 5.08 19.77 -26.90
CA ILE A 198 5.63 18.61 -26.18
C ILE A 198 4.58 18.07 -25.24
N VAL A 199 4.29 16.80 -25.36
CA VAL A 199 3.35 16.07 -24.53
C VAL A 199 4.01 14.86 -23.90
N TYR A 200 3.39 14.28 -22.86
CA TYR A 200 3.92 13.16 -22.11
C TYR A 200 2.97 11.98 -22.13
N ALA A 201 3.49 10.79 -22.41
CA ALA A 201 2.69 9.56 -22.27
C ALA A 201 2.29 9.38 -20.80
N MET A 202 1.00 9.34 -20.51
CA MET A 202 0.49 9.10 -19.15
C MET A 202 0.69 7.64 -18.72
N GLN A 203 0.57 6.74 -19.69
CA GLN A 203 0.57 5.30 -19.50
C GLN A 203 1.28 4.60 -20.67
N SER A 204 1.36 3.28 -20.64
CA SER A 204 1.92 2.50 -21.74
C SER A 204 1.13 2.77 -23.03
N THR A 205 1.79 3.33 -24.04
CA THR A 205 1.13 3.89 -25.23
C THR A 205 1.69 3.24 -26.51
N PRO A 206 0.88 2.49 -27.27
CA PRO A 206 1.29 2.00 -28.58
C PRO A 206 1.59 3.16 -29.54
N ILE A 207 2.66 3.02 -30.33
CA ILE A 207 3.01 3.95 -31.40
C ILE A 207 2.97 3.21 -32.74
N SER A 208 1.83 3.33 -33.43
CA SER A 208 1.54 2.55 -34.64
C SER A 208 1.88 1.06 -34.45
N ASP A 209 2.40 0.39 -35.47
CA ASP A 209 2.94 -0.98 -35.37
C ASP A 209 4.43 -1.00 -34.98
N PHE A 210 4.99 0.15 -34.58
CA PHE A 210 6.43 0.32 -34.34
C PHE A 210 6.84 -0.08 -32.93
N GLY A 211 5.93 -0.10 -31.97
CA GLY A 211 6.22 -0.54 -30.61
C GLY A 211 5.36 0.13 -29.56
N THR A 212 5.88 0.17 -28.34
CA THR A 212 5.19 0.68 -27.16
C THR A 212 6.07 1.68 -26.43
N ILE A 213 5.51 2.84 -26.13
CA ILE A 213 6.12 3.94 -25.38
C ILE A 213 5.80 3.75 -23.90
N ASN A 214 6.80 3.90 -23.03
CA ASN A 214 6.60 3.83 -21.59
C ASN A 214 6.02 5.15 -21.05
N PRO A 215 5.33 5.13 -19.88
CA PRO A 215 4.85 6.32 -19.22
C PRO A 215 5.95 7.37 -19.01
N ALA A 216 5.55 8.63 -18.81
CA ALA A 216 6.41 9.78 -18.60
C ALA A 216 7.35 10.14 -19.78
N THR A 217 7.27 9.44 -20.90
CA THR A 217 8.12 9.73 -22.07
C THR A 217 7.71 11.03 -22.76
N PRO A 218 8.63 11.98 -22.99
CA PRO A 218 8.35 13.19 -23.73
C PRO A 218 8.22 12.91 -25.24
N LEU A 219 7.19 13.49 -25.84
CA LEU A 219 6.81 13.30 -27.23
C LEU A 219 6.58 14.66 -27.88
N LYS A 220 7.26 14.92 -29.00
CA LYS A 220 7.06 16.14 -29.77
C LYS A 220 5.87 15.94 -30.71
N VAL A 221 4.87 16.81 -30.64
CA VAL A 221 3.70 16.73 -31.54
C VAL A 221 4.10 17.27 -32.92
N LEU A 222 3.97 16.42 -33.94
CA LEU A 222 4.20 16.81 -35.35
C LEU A 222 2.90 17.25 -36.01
N ASN A 223 1.81 16.54 -35.74
CA ASN A 223 0.49 16.82 -36.25
C ASN A 223 -0.58 16.34 -35.27
N GLU A 224 -1.73 17.01 -35.25
CA GLU A 224 -2.86 16.68 -34.39
C GLU A 224 -4.16 16.93 -35.17
N SER A 225 -4.97 15.87 -35.34
CA SER A 225 -6.27 15.94 -36.03
C SER A 225 -7.24 14.93 -35.41
N ASP A 226 -8.46 15.37 -35.10
CA ASP A 226 -9.54 14.52 -34.56
C ASP A 226 -9.16 13.62 -33.37
N GLY A 227 -8.33 14.16 -32.45
CA GLY A 227 -7.87 13.44 -31.26
C GLY A 227 -6.75 12.43 -31.51
N LYS A 228 -6.36 12.22 -32.78
CA LYS A 228 -5.16 11.46 -33.16
C LYS A 228 -3.96 12.38 -33.24
N ARG A 229 -2.83 11.92 -32.73
CA ARG A 229 -1.58 12.67 -32.75
C ARG A 229 -0.49 11.87 -33.46
N THR A 230 0.14 12.51 -34.45
CA THR A 230 1.43 12.05 -34.95
C THR A 230 2.51 12.68 -34.09
N VAL A 231 3.30 11.86 -33.44
CA VAL A 231 4.34 12.29 -32.50
C VAL A 231 5.72 11.84 -32.96
N GLU A 232 6.74 12.59 -32.54
CA GLU A 232 8.14 12.24 -32.66
C GLU A 232 8.72 11.99 -31.26
N LEU A 233 9.23 10.77 -31.08
CA LEU A 233 9.94 10.27 -29.92
C LEU A 233 11.44 10.41 -30.20
N SER A 234 12.19 10.97 -29.24
CA SER A 234 13.65 11.06 -29.30
C SER A 234 14.26 10.25 -28.16
N GLY A 235 15.32 9.50 -28.45
CA GLY A 235 15.99 8.66 -27.44
C GLY A 235 17.36 8.19 -27.88
N TYR A 236 17.89 7.24 -27.11
CA TYR A 236 19.20 6.64 -27.34
C TYR A 236 19.09 5.13 -27.47
N GLN A 237 19.90 4.55 -28.36
CA GLN A 237 20.05 3.10 -28.50
C GLN A 237 21.48 2.69 -28.18
N MET A 238 21.61 1.57 -27.47
CA MET A 238 22.88 0.91 -27.23
C MET A 238 23.06 -0.22 -28.26
N GLN A 239 24.27 -0.36 -28.81
CA GLN A 239 24.58 -1.44 -29.74
C GLN A 239 24.30 -2.81 -29.11
N GLY A 240 23.62 -3.70 -29.85
CA GLY A 240 23.17 -5.01 -29.37
C GLY A 240 21.86 -5.00 -28.58
N ALA A 241 21.25 -3.84 -28.37
CA ALA A 241 19.94 -3.67 -27.75
C ALA A 241 19.01 -2.78 -28.59
N GLU A 242 19.02 -2.96 -29.92
CA GLU A 242 18.32 -2.12 -30.90
C GLU A 242 16.79 -2.14 -30.73
N GLN A 243 16.24 -3.11 -30.00
CA GLN A 243 14.81 -3.15 -29.67
C GLN A 243 14.41 -2.19 -28.53
N VAL A 244 15.36 -1.55 -27.84
CA VAL A 244 15.10 -0.74 -26.64
C VAL A 244 15.56 0.69 -26.87
N LEU A 245 14.70 1.67 -26.56
CA LEU A 245 15.07 3.08 -26.49
C LEU A 245 15.24 3.53 -25.05
N TYR A 246 16.31 4.25 -24.79
CA TYR A 246 16.65 4.78 -23.47
C TYR A 246 16.56 6.31 -23.43
N MET A 247 16.30 6.85 -22.24
CA MET A 247 16.20 8.29 -21.96
C MET A 247 17.51 9.03 -22.24
N GLY A 248 18.67 8.40 -21.98
CA GLY A 248 19.97 9.04 -22.13
C GLY A 248 21.12 8.04 -22.21
N GLU A 249 22.27 8.50 -22.73
CA GLU A 249 23.53 7.75 -22.69
C GLU A 249 23.92 7.48 -21.22
N GLY A 250 24.17 6.21 -20.89
CA GLY A 250 24.45 5.79 -19.52
C GLY A 250 23.24 5.82 -18.56
N LYS A 251 22.11 6.44 -18.93
CA LYS A 251 20.85 6.49 -18.17
C LYS A 251 19.84 5.52 -18.80
N ARG A 252 19.91 4.25 -18.40
CA ARG A 252 19.13 3.12 -18.95
C ARG A 252 17.65 3.10 -18.53
N ALA A 253 17.03 4.26 -18.34
CA ALA A 253 15.57 4.37 -18.23
C ALA A 253 14.95 4.09 -19.61
N VAL A 254 14.25 2.96 -19.75
CA VAL A 254 13.57 2.59 -20.99
C VAL A 254 12.41 3.57 -21.24
N ILE A 255 12.39 4.18 -22.41
CA ILE A 255 11.31 5.09 -22.85
C ILE A 255 10.42 4.46 -23.92
N ALA A 256 10.93 3.46 -24.66
CA ALA A 256 10.12 2.67 -25.59
C ALA A 256 10.74 1.30 -25.87
N MET A 257 9.89 0.34 -26.19
CA MET A 257 10.25 -0.98 -26.72
C MET A 257 9.75 -1.08 -28.16
N LEU A 258 10.62 -1.49 -29.09
CA LEU A 258 10.37 -1.47 -30.52
C LEU A 258 10.11 -2.87 -31.09
N THR A 259 9.18 -2.94 -32.03
CA THR A 259 9.02 -4.09 -32.92
C THR A 259 10.10 -4.10 -34.00
N GLU A 260 10.20 -5.18 -34.79
CA GLU A 260 11.07 -5.18 -35.97
C GLU A 260 10.73 -4.08 -36.99
N ALA A 261 9.44 -3.74 -37.11
CA ALA A 261 8.99 -2.65 -37.96
C ALA A 261 9.47 -1.30 -37.42
N GLY A 262 9.35 -1.08 -36.11
CA GLY A 262 9.83 0.14 -35.46
C GLY A 262 11.34 0.32 -35.60
N GLN A 263 12.12 -0.74 -35.42
CA GLN A 263 13.57 -0.70 -35.60
C GLN A 263 13.99 -0.24 -37.01
N LYS A 264 13.23 -0.64 -38.05
CA LYS A 264 13.47 -0.22 -39.44
C LYS A 264 13.00 1.20 -39.74
N ALA A 265 12.05 1.72 -38.95
CA ALA A 265 11.46 3.04 -39.13
C ALA A 265 12.25 4.16 -38.42
N LEU A 266 13.30 3.83 -37.66
CA LEU A 266 14.10 4.81 -36.94
C LEU A 266 14.93 5.70 -37.87
N SER A 267 14.95 7.00 -37.57
CA SER A 267 16.04 7.86 -37.99
C SER A 267 17.17 7.73 -36.98
N VAL A 268 18.36 7.34 -37.44
CA VAL A 268 19.50 7.03 -36.55
C VAL A 268 20.68 7.94 -36.86
N LYS A 269 21.37 8.40 -35.82
CA LYS A 269 22.69 9.03 -35.95
C LYS A 269 23.81 8.00 -35.86
N GLU A 270 25.04 8.45 -36.08
CA GLU A 270 26.24 7.63 -35.90
C GLU A 270 26.43 7.21 -34.44
N TYR A 271 27.10 6.08 -34.25
CA TYR A 271 27.47 5.58 -32.94
C TYR A 271 28.64 6.37 -32.36
N ASN A 272 28.55 6.66 -31.07
CA ASN A 272 29.59 7.27 -30.26
C ASN A 272 29.85 6.40 -29.04
N GLU A 273 31.11 6.30 -28.63
CA GLU A 273 31.54 5.53 -27.46
C GLU A 273 31.37 6.33 -26.17
N ASP A 274 30.80 5.72 -25.13
CA ASP A 274 30.77 6.28 -23.79
C ASP A 274 32.06 6.03 -22.99
N ALA A 275 32.16 6.60 -21.79
CA ALA A 275 33.34 6.44 -20.92
C ALA A 275 33.62 4.98 -20.47
N TYR A 276 32.72 4.04 -20.75
CA TYR A 276 32.81 2.64 -20.37
C TYR A 276 32.96 1.70 -21.59
N GLY A 277 33.16 2.25 -22.79
CA GLY A 277 33.33 1.48 -24.02
C GLY A 277 32.02 1.01 -24.66
N ASN A 278 30.85 1.47 -24.19
CA ASN A 278 29.58 1.12 -24.83
C ASN A 278 29.31 2.07 -26.00
N GLN A 279 28.84 1.51 -27.11
CA GLN A 279 28.46 2.28 -28.30
C GLN A 279 26.99 2.71 -28.21
N TRP A 280 26.75 4.01 -28.27
CA TRP A 280 25.43 4.65 -28.22
C TRP A 280 25.15 5.48 -29.45
N ARG A 281 23.89 5.54 -29.87
CA ARG A 281 23.43 6.45 -30.92
C ARG A 281 22.15 7.14 -30.54
N GLN A 282 22.00 8.39 -30.99
CA GLN A 282 20.73 9.09 -30.93
C GLN A 282 19.80 8.58 -32.03
N VAL A 283 18.53 8.41 -31.69
CA VAL A 283 17.50 8.00 -32.64
C VAL A 283 16.23 8.82 -32.46
N THR A 284 15.49 8.97 -33.55
CA THR A 284 14.12 9.47 -33.51
C THR A 284 13.16 8.51 -34.20
N LEU A 285 11.93 8.45 -33.70
CA LEU A 285 10.84 7.65 -34.26
C LEU A 285 9.61 8.54 -34.37
N ALA A 286 9.05 8.64 -35.57
CA ALA A 286 7.76 9.29 -35.79
C ALA A 286 6.67 8.23 -35.98
N GLY A 287 5.50 8.45 -35.38
CA GLY A 287 4.37 7.54 -35.51
C GLY A 287 3.10 8.09 -34.87
N ASP A 288 1.99 7.44 -35.17
CA ASP A 288 0.68 7.82 -34.67
C ASP A 288 0.40 7.17 -33.31
N ILE A 289 -0.17 7.95 -32.41
CA ILE A 289 -0.70 7.50 -31.11
C ILE A 289 -2.19 7.85 -31.03
N ASP A 290 -2.96 6.93 -30.45
CA ASP A 290 -4.41 7.09 -30.22
C ASP A 290 -4.75 7.31 -28.73
N MET A 291 -3.75 7.26 -27.84
CA MET A 291 -3.95 7.39 -26.39
C MET A 291 -3.90 8.85 -25.92
N PRO A 292 -4.66 9.21 -24.87
CA PRO A 292 -4.52 10.49 -24.19
C PRO A 292 -3.09 10.71 -23.66
N VAL A 293 -2.65 11.97 -23.69
CA VAL A 293 -1.31 12.40 -23.25
C VAL A 293 -1.46 13.61 -22.35
N LEU A 294 -0.46 13.90 -21.54
CA LEU A 294 -0.45 15.05 -20.65
C LEU A 294 0.35 16.20 -21.26
N SER A 295 -0.07 17.44 -21.00
CA SER A 295 0.72 18.63 -21.35
C SER A 295 1.88 18.90 -20.38
N LYS A 296 1.82 18.34 -19.17
CA LYS A 296 2.79 18.50 -18.08
C LYS A 296 2.82 17.26 -17.20
N MET A 297 3.90 17.07 -16.45
CA MET A 297 4.09 15.87 -15.64
C MET A 297 3.61 16.02 -14.19
N ASP A 298 3.27 17.23 -13.72
CA ASP A 298 2.95 17.50 -12.31
C ASP A 298 1.89 16.54 -11.76
N SER A 299 0.80 16.33 -12.48
CA SER A 299 -0.29 15.44 -12.06
C SER A 299 0.10 13.97 -12.11
N LEU A 300 0.95 13.56 -13.07
CA LEU A 300 1.49 12.22 -13.13
C LEU A 300 2.42 11.94 -11.95
N TRP A 301 3.22 12.94 -11.54
CA TRP A 301 4.10 12.86 -10.38
C TRP A 301 3.35 12.89 -9.07
N ALA A 302 2.30 13.71 -8.94
CA ALA A 302 1.41 13.66 -7.80
C ALA A 302 0.74 12.26 -7.66
N TYR A 303 0.31 11.68 -8.78
CA TYR A 303 -0.21 10.31 -8.81
C TYR A 303 0.85 9.28 -8.40
N ALA A 304 2.07 9.38 -8.93
CA ALA A 304 3.17 8.49 -8.55
C ALA A 304 3.58 8.63 -7.08
N GLU A 305 3.58 9.83 -6.52
CA GLU A 305 3.81 10.05 -5.09
C GLU A 305 2.71 9.41 -4.24
N GLN A 306 1.46 9.46 -4.69
CA GLN A 306 0.36 8.78 -4.03
C GLN A 306 0.53 7.25 -4.11
N LEU A 307 0.96 6.70 -5.25
CA LEU A 307 1.31 5.29 -5.39
C LEU A 307 2.39 4.88 -4.38
N ASP A 308 3.46 5.65 -4.29
CA ASP A 308 4.55 5.40 -3.33
C ASP A 308 4.05 5.45 -1.88
N ASN A 309 3.21 6.43 -1.56
CA ASN A 309 2.68 6.57 -0.20
C ASN A 309 1.78 5.39 0.19
N VAL A 310 0.92 4.95 -0.72
CA VAL A 310 -0.10 3.94 -0.43
C VAL A 310 0.49 2.53 -0.49
N TYR A 311 1.26 2.22 -1.54
CA TYR A 311 1.80 0.87 -1.71
C TYR A 311 3.14 0.66 -1.01
N CYS A 312 4.03 1.65 -1.05
CA CYS A 312 5.43 1.43 -0.71
C CYS A 312 5.83 1.99 0.66
N SER A 313 5.17 3.04 1.13
CA SER A 313 5.44 3.70 2.42
C SER A 313 4.58 3.15 3.56
N THR A 314 3.78 2.13 3.29
CA THR A 314 2.94 1.45 4.28
C THR A 314 3.76 0.67 5.31
N CYS A 315 5.00 0.27 4.97
CA CYS A 315 5.84 -0.64 5.77
C CYS A 315 7.08 0.01 6.38
N HIS A 316 7.61 1.09 5.79
CA HIS A 316 8.75 1.85 6.29
C HIS A 316 8.67 3.30 5.78
N ALA A 317 9.52 4.18 6.32
CA ALA A 317 9.65 5.55 5.81
C ALA A 317 9.99 5.54 4.31
N LYS A 318 9.36 6.46 3.55
CA LYS A 318 9.59 6.62 2.12
C LYS A 318 11.07 6.80 1.82
N ILE A 319 11.58 6.05 0.85
CA ILE A 319 12.94 6.26 0.33
C ILE A 319 12.86 7.47 -0.61
N PRO A 320 13.62 8.56 -0.37
CA PRO A 320 13.61 9.72 -1.26
C PRO A 320 14.00 9.33 -2.69
N SER A 321 13.31 9.87 -3.70
CA SER A 321 13.55 9.56 -5.11
C SER A 321 14.98 9.90 -5.57
N ASN A 322 15.63 10.86 -4.93
CA ASN A 322 17.03 11.23 -5.19
C ASN A 322 18.07 10.36 -4.45
N HIS A 323 17.66 9.27 -3.80
CA HIS A 323 18.57 8.39 -3.06
C HIS A 323 19.40 7.48 -3.99
N PHE A 324 18.76 6.86 -4.99
CA PHE A 324 19.40 5.99 -5.96
C PHE A 324 19.56 6.64 -7.34
N THR A 325 20.36 6.01 -8.21
CA THR A 325 20.55 6.42 -9.61
C THR A 325 19.44 5.90 -10.52
N VAL A 326 19.31 6.47 -11.71
CA VAL A 326 18.36 6.04 -12.75
C VAL A 326 18.40 4.52 -12.98
N ASN A 327 19.60 3.94 -12.98
CA ASN A 327 19.82 2.53 -13.30
C ASN A 327 19.54 1.59 -12.11
N ALA A 328 19.58 2.11 -10.87
CA ALA A 328 19.35 1.31 -9.67
C ALA A 328 17.85 1.20 -9.31
N TRP A 329 17.07 2.25 -9.58
CA TRP A 329 15.66 2.32 -9.23
C TRP A 329 14.77 1.17 -9.75
N PRO A 330 14.90 0.67 -10.99
CA PRO A 330 14.04 -0.41 -11.48
C PRO A 330 14.08 -1.67 -10.62
N SER A 331 15.27 -2.07 -10.14
CA SER A 331 15.39 -3.25 -9.28
C SER A 331 14.79 -3.02 -7.90
N VAL A 332 14.92 -1.81 -7.37
CA VAL A 332 14.39 -1.43 -6.05
C VAL A 332 12.87 -1.36 -6.11
N ALA A 333 12.32 -0.63 -7.08
CA ALA A 333 10.89 -0.52 -7.30
C ALA A 333 10.25 -1.89 -7.54
N LYS A 334 10.85 -2.76 -8.37
CA LYS A 334 10.37 -4.15 -8.53
C LYS A 334 10.32 -4.90 -7.20
N SER A 335 11.37 -4.85 -6.38
CA SER A 335 11.36 -5.51 -5.07
C SER A 335 10.33 -4.92 -4.10
N MET A 336 9.98 -3.64 -4.23
CA MET A 336 8.89 -3.02 -3.47
C MET A 336 7.54 -3.52 -3.98
N GLY A 337 7.33 -3.48 -5.30
CA GLY A 337 6.11 -3.92 -5.96
C GLY A 337 5.76 -5.37 -5.68
N ASP A 338 6.74 -6.28 -5.74
CA ASP A 338 6.58 -7.72 -5.47
C ASP A 338 6.07 -8.03 -4.04
N ARG A 339 6.14 -7.05 -3.11
CA ARG A 339 5.66 -7.16 -1.72
C ARG A 339 4.33 -6.45 -1.48
N THR A 340 3.70 -5.92 -2.52
CA THR A 340 2.49 -5.11 -2.45
C THR A 340 1.47 -5.62 -3.48
N SER A 341 0.25 -5.08 -3.45
CA SER A 341 -0.77 -5.36 -4.46
C SER A 341 -0.77 -4.34 -5.61
N ILE A 342 0.35 -3.64 -5.84
CA ILE A 342 0.45 -2.63 -6.91
C ILE A 342 0.33 -3.30 -8.29
N SER A 343 -0.38 -2.65 -9.22
CA SER A 343 -0.47 -3.14 -10.60
C SER A 343 0.87 -2.96 -11.33
N ALA A 344 1.12 -3.75 -12.38
CA ALA A 344 2.33 -3.60 -13.18
C ALA A 344 2.43 -2.22 -13.86
N GLU A 345 1.30 -1.63 -14.24
CA GLU A 345 1.23 -0.32 -14.88
C GLU A 345 1.51 0.82 -13.90
N ASP A 346 0.90 0.77 -12.71
CA ASP A 346 1.19 1.72 -11.63
C ASP A 346 2.64 1.62 -11.16
N LEU A 347 3.17 0.39 -11.06
CA LEU A 347 4.56 0.18 -10.69
C LEU A 347 5.52 0.76 -11.74
N GLU A 348 5.19 0.69 -13.02
CA GLU A 348 5.98 1.31 -14.07
C GLU A 348 5.93 2.85 -13.95
N ILE A 349 4.76 3.45 -13.72
CA ILE A 349 4.63 4.90 -13.48
C ILE A 349 5.47 5.34 -12.28
N LEU A 350 5.37 4.61 -11.17
CA LEU A 350 6.16 4.88 -9.97
C LEU A 350 7.67 4.72 -10.23
N THR A 351 8.06 3.69 -10.98
CA THR A 351 9.45 3.49 -11.38
C THR A 351 9.95 4.66 -12.21
N LYS A 352 9.14 5.19 -13.14
CA LYS A 352 9.50 6.39 -13.91
C LYS A 352 9.63 7.61 -13.03
N TYR A 353 8.72 7.83 -12.09
CA TYR A 353 8.85 8.93 -11.13
C TYR A 353 10.20 8.87 -10.41
N PHE A 354 10.60 7.70 -9.91
CA PHE A 354 11.91 7.53 -9.27
C PHE A 354 13.08 7.79 -10.22
N GLN A 355 13.00 7.31 -11.47
CA GLN A 355 14.06 7.52 -12.47
C GLN A 355 14.20 8.98 -12.89
N TYR A 356 13.10 9.70 -13.13
CA TYR A 356 13.12 11.11 -13.52
C TYR A 356 13.51 12.05 -12.36
N ASN A 357 13.40 11.59 -11.11
CA ASN A 357 13.82 12.32 -9.91
C ASN A 357 15.06 11.69 -9.25
N ALA A 358 15.79 10.84 -9.97
CA ALA A 358 16.94 10.12 -9.47
C ALA A 358 18.13 11.05 -9.17
N LYS A 359 19.04 10.59 -8.31
CA LYS A 359 20.23 11.34 -7.87
C LYS A 359 21.02 11.96 -9.02
N ASP A 360 21.23 11.20 -10.08
CA ASP A 360 22.01 11.53 -11.28
C ASP A 360 21.17 12.24 -12.37
N VAL A 361 19.94 12.66 -12.05
CA VAL A 361 19.09 13.53 -12.86
C VAL A 361 18.92 14.89 -12.20
N VAL A 362 18.56 14.95 -10.92
CA VAL A 362 18.35 16.22 -10.19
C VAL A 362 19.63 16.92 -9.72
N ALA A 363 20.78 16.23 -9.72
CA ALA A 363 22.07 16.85 -9.36
C ALA A 363 22.79 17.53 -10.55
N GLN A 364 22.12 17.70 -11.70
CA GLN A 364 22.68 18.32 -12.91
C GLN A 364 22.19 19.76 -13.11
#